data_AF-A0A9Q5SSL9-F1
#
_entry.id   AF-A0A9Q5SSL9-F1
#
_cell.length_a   1.000
_cell.length_b   1.000
_cell.length_c   1.000
_cell.angle_alpha   90.00
_cell.angle_beta   90.00
_cell.angle_gamma   90.00
#
_symmetry.space_group_name_H-M   'P 1'
#
loop_
_entity.id
_entity.type
_entity.pdbx_description
1 polymer ?
#
loop_
_entity_poly.entity_id
_entity_poly.type
_entity_poly.pdbx_seq_one_letter_code
_entity_poly.pdbx_strand_id
1 'polypeptide(L)'
;MTDIKVIYKEASKETVENLIGNFSKTIEDLYKKVVEDISLLKELNEDVPQLLRLAVELRMDMRFILIDLMTSLRGSLNGTYTFEKCYHIKNLEGIRVEGCRLLLGHGEEREGAVWTKLGCELRHEYQRFERSKYAQVYEQLVALYDKVSTQLRAVMTTNEERKSRNLTYHYDDDLYKVYKQLVKVKDKGEDDPMKCVIPWMDALLWIQVLCDTIEYVEALQGNTFSKVTGFHHFQINVIKQDFYKRMVSEFSKNDQLKEVLGKVLKDIDSIDWAAKEKDKLGRLGDWLGENALKQDKPKTIKDMKDLMNVYLLVEMSFADMACVMRAFMNAGSDIEYPLTFRRLLVSKVSTLGHLVGYNDAEKGNALWTFIQKAVPTDAAKLKTEAAEIRIELESLLKQENVKRRALYVHYLDRDTNESNVLRILESVEGIDLLIEINAYSTFIKIMGRIRKFLKSLMAEFAIRVDKTRKASNIKMRVQIKRLRQLLKDPKCPAELRISFNKTLYQMENFF
;
A
#
# COMPACT_ATOMS: atom_id res chain seq x y z
N MET A 1 -8.56 -35.11 -25.51
CA MET A 1 -8.62 -34.35 -24.26
C MET A 1 -9.47 -33.11 -24.53
N THR A 2 -10.72 -33.14 -24.11
CA THR A 2 -11.65 -32.02 -24.23
C THR A 2 -11.28 -30.98 -23.18
N ASP A 3 -10.93 -29.77 -23.63
CA ASP A 3 -10.77 -28.59 -22.78
C ASP A 3 -12.10 -28.30 -22.06
N ILE A 4 -12.19 -28.73 -20.81
CA ILE A 4 -13.27 -28.30 -19.92
C ILE A 4 -12.95 -26.84 -19.58
N LYS A 5 -13.56 -25.90 -20.29
CA LYS A 5 -13.70 -24.52 -19.81
C LYS A 5 -14.43 -24.60 -18.48
N VAL A 6 -13.70 -24.40 -17.38
CA VAL A 6 -14.30 -24.22 -16.06
C VAL A 6 -15.19 -22.99 -16.17
N ILE A 7 -16.51 -23.21 -16.19
CA ILE A 7 -17.49 -22.14 -16.12
C ILE A 7 -17.50 -21.70 -14.65
N TYR A 8 -16.69 -20.68 -14.33
CA TYR A 8 -16.78 -20.00 -13.05
C TYR A 8 -18.15 -19.33 -12.98
N LYS A 9 -19.03 -19.85 -12.11
CA LYS A 9 -20.31 -19.23 -11.81
C LYS A 9 -20.06 -18.17 -10.74
N GLU A 10 -20.45 -16.94 -10.99
CA GLU A 10 -20.39 -15.88 -9.98
C GLU A 10 -21.18 -16.30 -8.73
N ALA A 11 -20.64 -15.99 -7.56
CA ALA A 11 -21.32 -16.24 -6.30
C ALA A 11 -22.65 -15.48 -6.26
N SER A 12 -23.68 -16.10 -5.70
CA SER A 12 -24.98 -15.43 -5.55
C SER A 12 -24.86 -14.24 -4.59
N LYS A 13 -25.74 -13.24 -4.75
CA LYS A 13 -25.79 -12.09 -3.83
C LYS A 13 -25.95 -12.53 -2.37
N GLU A 14 -26.81 -13.51 -2.13
CA GLU A 14 -27.03 -14.10 -0.80
C GLU A 14 -25.75 -14.74 -0.24
N THR A 15 -24.99 -15.47 -1.08
CA THR A 15 -23.70 -16.05 -0.68
C THR A 15 -22.70 -14.96 -0.27
N VAL A 16 -22.62 -13.87 -1.03
CA VAL A 16 -21.73 -12.74 -0.72
C VAL A 16 -22.15 -12.05 0.58
N GLU A 17 -23.44 -11.77 0.76
CA GLU A 17 -23.99 -11.17 1.98
C GLU A 17 -23.73 -12.05 3.21
N ASN A 18 -23.91 -13.37 3.09
CA ASN A 18 -23.60 -14.33 4.15
C ASN A 18 -22.10 -14.35 4.50
N LEU A 19 -21.22 -14.31 3.50
CA LEU A 19 -19.78 -14.22 3.73
C LEU A 19 -19.39 -12.93 4.46
N ILE A 20 -19.94 -11.78 4.04
CA ILE A 20 -19.70 -10.49 4.70
C ILE A 20 -20.15 -10.55 6.17
N GLY A 21 -21.37 -11.05 6.42
CA GLY A 21 -21.91 -11.17 7.77
C GLY A 21 -21.12 -12.14 8.66
N ASN A 22 -20.66 -13.26 8.10
CA ASN A 22 -19.85 -14.23 8.84
C ASN A 22 -18.47 -13.66 9.18
N PHE A 23 -17.77 -13.04 8.24
CA PHE A 23 -16.51 -12.38 8.51
C PHE A 23 -16.64 -11.30 9.60
N SER A 24 -17.73 -10.54 9.60
CA SER A 24 -17.98 -9.53 10.62
C SER A 24 -18.01 -10.12 12.03
N LYS A 25 -18.74 -11.22 12.21
CA LYS A 25 -18.83 -11.93 13.50
C LYS A 25 -17.49 -12.55 13.88
N THR A 26 -16.84 -13.22 12.94
CA THR A 26 -15.55 -13.88 13.18
C THR A 26 -14.46 -12.89 13.54
N ILE A 27 -14.41 -11.70 12.92
CA ILE A 27 -13.45 -10.65 13.29
C ILE A 27 -13.63 -10.24 14.75
N GLU A 28 -14.87 -10.01 15.18
CA GLU A 28 -15.17 -9.61 16.57
C GLU A 28 -14.79 -10.70 17.58
N ASP A 29 -15.09 -11.97 17.26
CA ASP A 29 -14.73 -13.10 18.11
C ASP A 29 -13.21 -13.34 18.17
N LEU A 30 -12.51 -13.20 17.04
CA LEU A 30 -11.05 -13.30 17.00
C LEU A 30 -10.40 -12.17 17.79
N TYR A 31 -10.92 -10.95 17.74
CA TYR A 31 -10.35 -9.83 18.48
C TYR A 31 -10.42 -10.05 19.99
N LYS A 32 -11.56 -10.51 20.52
CA LYS A 32 -11.70 -10.90 21.94
C LYS A 32 -10.65 -11.95 22.34
N LYS A 33 -10.46 -12.94 21.48
CA LYS A 33 -9.48 -14.01 21.69
C LYS A 33 -8.02 -13.53 21.63
N VAL A 34 -7.69 -12.58 20.77
CA VAL A 34 -6.35 -11.95 20.74
C VAL A 34 -6.09 -11.16 22.02
N VAL A 35 -7.10 -10.43 22.49
CA VAL A 35 -7.04 -9.72 23.77
C VAL A 35 -6.79 -10.68 24.93
N GLU A 36 -7.49 -11.82 24.97
CA GLU A 36 -7.27 -12.88 25.95
C GLU A 36 -5.84 -13.42 25.91
N ASP A 37 -5.31 -13.71 24.71
CA ASP A 37 -3.92 -14.17 24.55
C ASP A 37 -2.91 -13.11 25.02
N ILE A 38 -3.16 -11.83 24.75
CA ILE A 38 -2.32 -10.72 25.22
C ILE A 38 -2.27 -10.65 26.74
N SER A 39 -3.44 -10.70 27.38
CA SER A 39 -3.54 -10.71 28.85
C SER A 39 -2.79 -11.90 29.43
N LEU A 40 -2.95 -13.06 28.82
CA LEU A 40 -2.27 -14.28 29.21
C LEU A 40 -0.75 -14.12 29.15
N LEU A 41 -0.21 -13.65 28.02
CA LEU A 41 1.22 -13.43 27.82
C LEU A 41 1.82 -12.42 28.82
N LYS A 42 1.06 -11.39 29.23
CA LYS A 42 1.48 -10.40 30.23
C LYS A 42 1.56 -10.99 31.64
N GLU A 43 0.77 -12.02 31.93
CA GLU A 43 0.68 -12.65 33.26
C GLU A 43 1.57 -13.91 33.40
N LEU A 44 2.22 -14.38 32.32
CA LEU A 44 3.10 -15.55 32.39
C LEU A 44 4.35 -15.24 33.22
N ASN A 45 4.56 -16.03 34.27
CA ASN A 45 5.81 -16.06 35.03
C ASN A 45 6.81 -17.06 34.41
N GLU A 46 8.01 -17.13 34.96
CA GLU A 46 9.06 -18.05 34.50
C GLU A 46 8.71 -19.54 34.67
N ASP A 47 7.68 -19.87 35.47
CA ASP A 47 7.24 -21.24 35.73
C ASP A 47 6.37 -21.82 34.60
N VAL A 48 5.89 -20.97 33.67
CA VAL A 48 5.08 -21.42 32.53
C VAL A 48 5.98 -22.10 31.50
N PRO A 49 5.65 -23.32 31.04
CA PRO A 49 6.44 -24.01 30.02
C PRO A 49 6.63 -23.17 28.76
N GLN A 50 7.86 -23.12 28.27
CA GLN A 50 8.22 -22.35 27.07
C GLN A 50 7.39 -22.77 25.85
N LEU A 51 7.07 -24.07 25.72
CA LEU A 51 6.19 -24.59 24.67
C LEU A 51 4.80 -23.94 24.70
N LEU A 52 4.21 -23.79 25.88
CA LEU A 52 2.90 -23.15 26.07
C LEU A 52 2.98 -21.65 25.76
N ARG A 53 4.04 -20.97 26.22
CA ARG A 53 4.29 -19.54 25.93
C ARG A 53 4.35 -19.28 24.43
N LEU A 54 5.13 -20.06 23.70
CA LEU A 54 5.26 -19.95 22.24
C LEU A 54 3.95 -20.29 21.52
N ALA A 55 3.16 -21.25 22.02
CA ALA A 55 1.87 -21.58 21.44
C ALA A 55 0.87 -20.42 21.56
N VAL A 56 0.84 -19.73 22.72
CA VAL A 56 -0.01 -18.56 22.93
C VAL A 56 0.45 -17.37 22.06
N GLU A 57 1.76 -17.12 21.98
CA GLU A 57 2.33 -16.07 21.11
C GLU A 57 1.97 -16.30 19.64
N LEU A 58 2.19 -17.53 19.14
CA LEU A 58 1.86 -17.91 17.77
C LEU A 58 0.36 -17.78 17.49
N ARG A 59 -0.48 -18.13 18.45
CA ARG A 59 -1.94 -18.04 18.35
C ARG A 59 -2.42 -16.60 18.29
N MET A 60 -1.89 -15.73 19.14
CA MET A 60 -2.15 -14.28 19.13
C MET A 60 -1.81 -13.69 17.75
N ASP A 61 -0.60 -13.96 17.27
CA ASP A 61 -0.10 -13.48 15.98
C ASP A 61 -0.97 -13.94 14.80
N MET A 62 -1.29 -15.24 14.77
CA MET A 62 -2.12 -15.84 13.73
C MET A 62 -3.54 -15.25 13.72
N ARG A 63 -4.16 -15.10 14.90
CA ARG A 63 -5.52 -14.53 15.01
C ARG A 63 -5.54 -13.08 14.54
N PHE A 64 -4.52 -12.28 14.85
CA PHE A 64 -4.39 -10.93 14.31
C PHE A 64 -4.26 -10.90 12.78
N ILE A 65 -3.46 -11.79 12.20
CA ILE A 65 -3.34 -11.92 10.73
C ILE A 65 -4.71 -12.24 10.11
N LEU A 66 -5.49 -13.16 10.71
CA LEU A 66 -6.84 -13.50 10.24
C LEU A 66 -7.79 -12.29 10.32
N ILE A 67 -7.76 -11.53 11.41
CA ILE A 67 -8.56 -10.29 11.56
C ILE A 67 -8.26 -9.32 10.41
N ASP A 68 -6.98 -9.09 10.11
CA ASP A 68 -6.56 -8.13 9.07
C ASP A 68 -6.94 -8.62 7.67
N LEU A 69 -6.77 -9.92 7.40
CA LEU A 69 -7.19 -10.58 6.16
C LEU A 69 -8.71 -10.45 5.95
N MET A 70 -9.51 -10.83 6.95
CA MET A 70 -10.97 -10.79 6.87
C MET A 70 -11.48 -9.35 6.71
N THR A 71 -10.86 -8.37 7.37
CA THR A 71 -11.16 -6.94 7.18
C THR A 71 -10.97 -6.51 5.71
N SER A 72 -9.86 -6.94 5.08
CA SER A 72 -9.63 -6.66 3.65
C SER A 72 -10.55 -7.44 2.72
N LEU A 73 -10.84 -8.71 3.01
CA LEU A 73 -11.78 -9.52 2.23
C LEU A 73 -13.18 -8.91 2.25
N ARG A 74 -13.64 -8.46 3.41
CA ARG A 74 -14.92 -7.74 3.54
C ARG A 74 -14.93 -6.43 2.75
N GLY A 75 -13.84 -5.66 2.79
CA GLY A 75 -13.69 -4.47 1.96
C GLY A 75 -13.79 -4.80 0.47
N SER A 76 -13.15 -5.90 0.03
CA SER A 76 -13.21 -6.36 -1.35
C SER A 76 -14.63 -6.79 -1.76
N LEU A 77 -15.34 -7.53 -0.89
CA LEU A 77 -16.70 -8.02 -1.16
C LEU A 77 -17.75 -6.89 -1.14
N ASN A 78 -17.57 -5.89 -0.28
CA ASN A 78 -18.40 -4.67 -0.27
C ASN A 78 -18.01 -3.67 -1.38
N GLY A 79 -16.88 -3.92 -2.06
CA GLY A 79 -16.33 -3.03 -3.06
C GLY A 79 -17.23 -2.94 -4.29
N THR A 80 -17.65 -1.72 -4.64
CA THR A 80 -18.49 -1.45 -5.81
C THR A 80 -17.68 -0.98 -7.02
N TYR A 81 -16.48 -0.45 -6.78
CA TYR A 81 -15.61 0.08 -7.82
C TYR A 81 -14.41 -0.86 -8.06
N THR A 82 -13.97 -0.97 -9.31
CA THR A 82 -12.78 -1.77 -9.65
C THR A 82 -11.55 -1.36 -8.85
N PHE A 83 -11.31 -0.06 -8.69
CA PHE A 83 -10.18 0.43 -7.90
C PHE A 83 -10.30 0.02 -6.42
N GLU A 84 -11.50 0.11 -5.85
CA GLU A 84 -11.77 -0.29 -4.46
C GLU A 84 -11.45 -1.76 -4.23
N LYS A 85 -11.85 -2.63 -5.16
CA LYS A 85 -11.50 -4.05 -5.11
C LYS A 85 -9.99 -4.27 -5.26
N CYS A 86 -9.35 -3.63 -6.23
CA CYS A 86 -7.90 -3.71 -6.40
C CYS A 86 -7.13 -3.28 -5.14
N TYR A 87 -7.58 -2.20 -4.49
CA TYR A 87 -7.02 -1.71 -3.24
C TYR A 87 -7.07 -2.77 -2.13
N HIS A 88 -8.23 -3.40 -1.94
CA HIS A 88 -8.38 -4.43 -0.92
C HIS A 88 -7.59 -5.70 -1.23
N ILE A 89 -7.54 -6.12 -2.50
CA ILE A 89 -6.74 -7.28 -2.95
C ILE A 89 -5.25 -7.04 -2.74
N LYS A 90 -4.76 -5.85 -3.08
CA LYS A 90 -3.38 -5.41 -2.82
C LYS A 90 -3.04 -5.51 -1.32
N ASN A 91 -3.98 -5.16 -0.45
CA ASN A 91 -3.78 -5.31 1.00
C ASN A 91 -3.70 -6.79 1.41
N LEU A 92 -4.46 -7.71 0.80
CA LEU A 92 -4.37 -9.15 1.09
C LEU A 92 -2.97 -9.71 0.83
N GLU A 93 -2.38 -9.35 -0.31
CA GLU A 93 -0.99 -9.73 -0.62
C GLU A 93 -0.02 -9.20 0.44
N GLY A 94 -0.19 -7.93 0.81
CA GLY A 94 0.63 -7.28 1.80
C GLY A 94 0.52 -7.91 3.19
N ILE A 95 -0.70 -8.22 3.63
CA ILE A 95 -0.98 -8.89 4.91
C ILE A 95 -0.35 -10.29 4.91
N ARG A 96 -0.45 -11.04 3.81
CA ARG A 96 0.19 -12.36 3.71
C ARG A 96 1.71 -12.26 3.80
N VAL A 97 2.34 -11.26 3.16
CA VAL A 97 3.80 -11.05 3.25
C VAL A 97 4.23 -10.73 4.68
N GLU A 98 3.58 -9.77 5.34
CA GLU A 98 3.92 -9.39 6.72
C GLU A 98 3.58 -10.53 7.71
N GLY A 99 2.49 -11.26 7.49
CA GLY A 99 2.12 -12.43 8.29
C GLY A 99 3.09 -13.59 8.14
N CYS A 100 3.53 -13.90 6.92
CA CYS A 100 4.60 -14.88 6.69
C CYS A 100 5.90 -14.48 7.39
N ARG A 101 6.26 -13.19 7.39
CA ARG A 101 7.45 -12.71 8.09
C ARG A 101 7.30 -12.84 9.60
N LEU A 102 6.15 -12.44 10.16
CA LEU A 102 5.86 -12.56 11.58
C LEU A 102 5.96 -14.02 12.07
N LEU A 103 5.28 -14.94 11.39
CA LEU A 103 5.20 -16.33 11.84
C LEU A 103 6.49 -17.11 11.55
N LEU A 104 7.10 -16.92 10.37
CA LEU A 104 8.15 -17.80 9.84
C LEU A 104 9.53 -17.13 9.67
N GLY A 105 9.61 -15.80 9.75
CA GLY A 105 10.81 -15.05 9.40
C GLY A 105 11.20 -15.14 7.91
N HIS A 106 12.15 -14.31 7.49
CA HIS A 106 12.76 -14.35 6.16
C HIS A 106 14.29 -14.40 6.23
N GLY A 107 14.91 -15.25 5.41
CA GLY A 107 16.37 -15.38 5.38
C GLY A 107 16.91 -15.79 6.75
N GLU A 108 17.83 -14.99 7.29
CA GLU A 108 18.45 -15.18 8.62
C GLU A 108 17.44 -15.05 9.78
N GLU A 109 16.34 -14.30 9.60
CA GLU A 109 15.29 -14.14 10.63
C GLU A 109 14.54 -15.46 10.91
N ARG A 110 14.67 -16.47 10.05
CA ARG A 110 13.94 -17.75 10.18
C ARG A 110 14.29 -18.51 11.46
N GLU A 111 15.53 -18.43 11.92
CA GLU A 111 15.97 -19.12 13.13
C GLU A 111 15.33 -18.50 14.38
N GLY A 112 15.12 -17.19 14.37
CA GLY A 112 14.50 -16.43 15.45
C GLY A 112 12.96 -16.43 15.43
N ALA A 113 12.33 -16.94 14.38
CA ALA A 113 10.88 -16.90 14.19
C ALA A 113 10.14 -17.78 15.20
N VAL A 114 8.95 -17.33 15.64
CA VAL A 114 8.12 -18.03 16.62
C VAL A 114 7.79 -19.47 16.19
N TRP A 115 7.53 -19.71 14.90
CA TRP A 115 7.27 -21.06 14.37
C TRP A 115 8.46 -22.00 14.56
N THR A 116 9.67 -21.53 14.22
CA THR A 116 10.90 -22.32 14.34
C THR A 116 11.20 -22.64 15.80
N LYS A 117 11.09 -21.63 16.68
CA LYS A 117 11.25 -21.80 18.13
C LYS A 117 10.27 -22.83 18.69
N LEU A 118 8.99 -22.74 18.31
CA LEU A 118 7.96 -23.71 18.73
C LEU A 118 8.33 -25.13 18.31
N GLY A 119 8.78 -25.32 17.07
CA GLY A 119 9.20 -26.63 16.57
C GLY A 119 10.43 -27.21 17.28
N CYS A 120 11.36 -26.36 17.72
CA CYS A 120 12.51 -26.78 18.53
C CYS A 120 12.07 -27.23 19.92
N GLU A 121 11.27 -26.42 20.62
CA GLU A 121 10.75 -26.74 21.96
C GLU A 121 9.87 -27.99 21.94
N LEU A 122 9.00 -28.14 20.92
CA LEU A 122 8.14 -29.31 20.80
C LEU A 122 8.95 -30.61 20.66
N ARG A 123 10.04 -30.58 19.87
CA ARG A 123 10.94 -31.72 19.72
C ARG A 123 11.75 -31.99 20.98
N HIS A 124 12.12 -30.95 21.72
CA HIS A 124 12.77 -31.09 23.02
C HIS A 124 11.86 -31.80 24.04
N GLU A 125 10.60 -31.36 24.16
CA GLU A 125 9.63 -31.99 25.05
C GLU A 125 9.32 -33.44 24.62
N TYR A 126 9.22 -33.71 23.32
CA TYR A 126 9.06 -35.08 22.83
C TYR A 126 10.20 -36.01 23.30
N GLN A 127 11.46 -35.56 23.19
CA GLN A 127 12.62 -36.33 23.67
C GLN A 127 12.57 -36.55 25.19
N ARG A 128 12.16 -35.54 25.94
CA ARG A 128 12.02 -35.62 27.40
C ARG A 128 10.97 -36.66 27.82
N PHE A 129 9.87 -36.73 27.08
CA PHE A 129 8.73 -37.59 27.38
C PHE A 129 8.70 -38.91 26.62
N GLU A 130 9.72 -39.24 25.84
CA GLU A 130 9.81 -40.44 24.98
C GLU A 130 9.57 -41.75 25.75
N ARG A 131 9.85 -41.77 27.06
CA ARG A 131 9.63 -42.92 27.96
C ARG A 131 8.50 -42.73 28.97
N SER A 132 7.62 -41.76 28.74
CA SER A 132 6.51 -41.42 29.63
C SER A 132 5.16 -41.85 29.04
N LYS A 133 4.09 -41.74 29.84
CA LYS A 133 2.71 -41.93 29.37
C LYS A 133 2.27 -40.91 28.31
N TYR A 134 3.03 -39.84 28.08
CA TYR A 134 2.74 -38.78 27.11
C TYR A 134 3.50 -38.93 25.78
N ALA A 135 4.36 -39.96 25.62
CA ALA A 135 5.19 -40.14 24.42
C ALA A 135 4.37 -40.11 23.11
N GLN A 136 3.29 -40.88 23.05
CA GLN A 136 2.42 -40.97 21.87
C GLN A 136 1.71 -39.64 21.56
N VAL A 137 1.40 -38.85 22.59
CA VAL A 137 0.75 -37.55 22.44
C VAL A 137 1.70 -36.54 21.80
N TYR A 138 2.95 -36.48 22.29
CA TYR A 138 3.97 -35.61 21.71
C TYR A 138 4.41 -36.07 20.31
N GLU A 139 4.44 -37.38 20.03
CA GLU A 139 4.66 -37.90 18.68
C GLU A 139 3.60 -37.38 17.69
N GLN A 140 2.32 -37.43 18.09
CA GLN A 140 1.22 -36.90 17.28
C GLN A 140 1.30 -35.37 17.11
N LEU A 141 1.70 -34.64 18.15
CA LEU A 141 1.93 -33.19 18.06
C LEU A 141 3.06 -32.85 17.08
N VAL A 142 4.18 -33.58 17.12
CA VAL A 142 5.29 -33.39 16.17
C VAL A 142 4.82 -33.69 14.74
N ALA A 143 4.08 -34.77 14.53
CA ALA A 143 3.50 -35.09 13.22
C ALA A 143 2.53 -34.00 12.73
N LEU A 144 1.71 -33.43 13.62
CA LEU A 144 0.85 -32.31 13.31
C LEU A 144 1.67 -31.07 12.93
N TYR A 145 2.68 -30.70 13.72
CA TYR A 145 3.59 -29.59 13.42
C TYR A 145 4.26 -29.76 12.04
N ASP A 146 4.73 -30.97 11.70
CA ASP A 146 5.39 -31.24 10.41
C ASP A 146 4.39 -31.17 9.24
N LYS A 147 3.14 -31.60 9.45
CA LYS A 147 2.04 -31.44 8.48
C LYS A 147 1.74 -29.96 8.23
N VAL A 148 1.55 -29.17 9.29
CA VAL A 148 1.28 -27.73 9.17
C VAL A 148 2.49 -27.00 8.56
N SER A 149 3.71 -27.38 8.93
CA SER A 149 4.94 -26.86 8.32
C SER A 149 4.99 -27.12 6.81
N THR A 150 4.49 -28.27 6.35
CA THR A 150 4.43 -28.60 4.93
C THR A 150 3.39 -27.76 4.20
N GLN A 151 2.22 -27.54 4.80
CA GLN A 151 1.21 -26.63 4.26
C GLN A 151 1.73 -25.20 4.17
N LEU A 152 2.33 -24.68 5.25
CA LEU A 152 2.90 -23.32 5.31
C LEU A 152 3.97 -23.12 4.23
N ARG A 153 4.85 -24.10 4.01
CA ARG A 153 5.85 -24.06 2.93
C ARG A 153 5.23 -23.95 1.53
N ALA A 154 4.09 -24.61 1.30
CA ALA A 154 3.40 -24.57 0.00
C ALA A 154 2.75 -23.21 -0.30
N VAL A 155 2.46 -22.42 0.73
CA VAL A 155 1.77 -21.11 0.62
C VAL A 155 2.67 -19.91 0.94
N MET A 156 3.97 -20.15 1.16
CA MET A 156 4.95 -19.10 1.45
C MET A 156 5.06 -18.08 0.31
N THR A 157 5.32 -16.84 0.69
CA THR A 157 5.54 -15.76 -0.27
C THR A 157 6.89 -15.88 -0.98
N THR A 158 6.87 -15.65 -2.28
CA THR A 158 8.02 -15.57 -3.18
C THR A 158 8.77 -14.24 -3.02
N ASN A 159 10.00 -14.19 -3.53
CA ASN A 159 10.78 -12.93 -3.54
C ASN A 159 10.12 -11.84 -4.38
N GLU A 160 9.39 -12.19 -5.44
CA GLU A 160 8.66 -11.22 -6.26
C GLU A 160 7.48 -10.60 -5.51
N GLU A 161 6.72 -11.42 -4.77
CA GLU A 161 5.61 -10.94 -3.94
C GLU A 161 6.12 -10.03 -2.80
N ARG A 162 7.27 -10.38 -2.20
CA ARG A 162 7.92 -9.53 -1.18
C ARG A 162 8.35 -8.19 -1.76
N LYS A 163 8.91 -8.16 -2.98
CA LYS A 163 9.23 -6.92 -3.69
C LYS A 163 7.97 -6.12 -4.03
N SER A 164 6.91 -6.80 -4.47
CA SER A 164 5.60 -6.17 -4.76
C SER A 164 5.03 -5.48 -3.52
N ARG A 165 5.12 -6.11 -2.35
CA ARG A 165 4.68 -5.53 -1.07
C ARG A 165 5.35 -4.19 -0.76
N ASN A 166 6.65 -4.04 -1.06
CA ASN A 166 7.37 -2.78 -0.81
C ASN A 166 6.81 -1.64 -1.66
N LEU A 167 6.41 -1.92 -2.91
CA LEU A 167 5.72 -0.97 -3.78
C LEU A 167 4.33 -0.60 -3.21
N THR A 168 3.70 -1.53 -2.51
CA THR A 168 2.29 -1.45 -2.11
C THR A 168 2.04 -0.58 -0.88
N TYR A 169 2.81 -0.74 0.19
CA TYR A 169 2.58 -0.02 1.44
C TYR A 169 3.46 1.20 1.65
N HIS A 170 4.57 1.27 0.93
CA HIS A 170 5.56 2.29 1.21
C HIS A 170 5.59 3.41 0.18
N TYR A 171 5.01 3.22 -1.03
CA TYR A 171 5.20 4.13 -2.17
C TYR A 171 6.71 4.44 -2.41
N ASP A 172 7.62 3.64 -1.86
CA ASP A 172 9.08 3.88 -1.71
C ASP A 172 9.85 3.96 -3.03
N ASP A 173 9.16 3.72 -4.12
CA ASP A 173 9.69 3.40 -5.43
C ASP A 173 8.95 4.25 -6.47
N ASP A 174 9.40 4.18 -7.73
CA ASP A 174 8.69 4.83 -8.84
C ASP A 174 7.18 4.49 -8.83
N LEU A 175 6.31 5.50 -8.70
CA LEU A 175 4.85 5.35 -8.59
C LEU A 175 4.22 4.69 -9.80
N TYR A 176 4.88 4.74 -10.94
CA TYR A 176 4.47 3.97 -12.11
C TYR A 176 4.57 2.46 -11.87
N LYS A 177 5.53 1.98 -11.07
CA LYS A 177 5.59 0.57 -10.64
C LYS A 177 4.41 0.22 -9.73
N VAL A 178 4.05 1.13 -8.82
CA VAL A 178 2.88 0.98 -7.93
C VAL A 178 1.59 0.87 -8.77
N TYR A 179 1.44 1.76 -9.75
CA TYR A 179 0.35 1.71 -10.72
C TYR A 179 0.32 0.39 -11.51
N LYS A 180 1.46 -0.10 -12.00
CA LYS A 180 1.51 -1.39 -12.72
C LYS A 180 1.02 -2.56 -11.89
N GLN A 181 1.27 -2.57 -10.57
CA GLN A 181 0.72 -3.60 -9.69
C GLN A 181 -0.81 -3.49 -9.59
N LEU A 182 -1.35 -2.27 -9.48
CA LEU A 182 -2.79 -2.05 -9.47
C LEU A 182 -3.45 -2.50 -10.79
N VAL A 183 -2.84 -2.19 -11.93
CA VAL A 183 -3.31 -2.65 -13.25
C VAL A 183 -3.21 -4.16 -13.38
N LYS A 184 -2.15 -4.79 -12.86
CA LYS A 184 -2.03 -6.25 -12.86
C LYS A 184 -3.22 -6.91 -12.15
N VAL A 185 -3.66 -6.37 -11.03
CA VAL A 185 -4.86 -6.86 -10.32
C VAL A 185 -6.13 -6.58 -11.13
N LYS A 186 -6.26 -5.38 -11.71
CA LYS A 186 -7.39 -5.01 -12.58
C LYS A 186 -7.54 -5.96 -13.78
N ASP A 187 -6.43 -6.28 -14.45
CA ASP A 187 -6.41 -7.05 -15.70
C ASP A 187 -6.49 -8.57 -15.47
N LYS A 188 -5.86 -9.09 -14.39
CA LYS A 188 -5.90 -10.52 -14.05
C LYS A 188 -7.14 -10.93 -13.25
N GLY A 189 -7.86 -9.96 -12.70
CA GLY A 189 -9.02 -10.21 -11.84
C GLY A 189 -8.63 -10.66 -10.43
N GLU A 190 -9.66 -11.05 -9.66
CA GLU A 190 -9.53 -11.36 -8.24
C GLU A 190 -9.04 -12.81 -7.99
N ASP A 191 -9.15 -13.68 -8.99
CA ASP A 191 -8.96 -15.13 -8.85
C ASP A 191 -7.55 -15.52 -8.41
N ASP A 192 -6.52 -14.97 -9.05
CA ASP A 192 -5.12 -15.33 -8.76
C ASP A 192 -4.71 -14.97 -7.32
N PRO A 193 -4.97 -13.74 -6.83
CA PRO A 193 -4.77 -13.42 -5.42
C PRO A 193 -5.59 -14.30 -4.47
N MET A 194 -6.85 -14.60 -4.79
CA MET A 194 -7.71 -15.43 -3.94
C MET A 194 -7.24 -16.89 -3.86
N LYS A 195 -6.69 -17.45 -4.95
CA LYS A 195 -6.05 -18.78 -4.95
C LYS A 195 -4.85 -18.87 -4.00
N CYS A 196 -4.23 -17.74 -3.65
CA CYS A 196 -3.17 -17.69 -2.66
C CYS A 196 -3.69 -17.44 -1.24
N VAL A 197 -4.68 -16.56 -1.09
CA VAL A 197 -5.22 -16.14 0.21
C VAL A 197 -6.01 -17.27 0.88
N ILE A 198 -6.82 -18.02 0.13
CA ILE A 198 -7.66 -19.09 0.70
C ILE A 198 -6.80 -20.22 1.31
N PRO A 199 -5.80 -20.79 0.61
CA PRO A 199 -4.90 -21.77 1.23
C PRO A 199 -4.08 -21.21 2.39
N TRP A 200 -3.74 -19.92 2.36
CA TRP A 200 -3.08 -19.27 3.49
C TRP A 200 -3.99 -19.21 4.72
N MET A 201 -5.26 -18.85 4.56
CA MET A 201 -6.24 -18.88 5.66
C MET A 201 -6.41 -20.29 6.21
N ASP A 202 -6.48 -21.32 5.36
CA ASP A 202 -6.55 -22.72 5.81
C ASP A 202 -5.32 -23.09 6.65
N ALA A 203 -4.11 -22.72 6.20
CA ALA A 203 -2.89 -22.95 6.95
C ALA A 203 -2.89 -22.24 8.32
N LEU A 204 -3.39 -21.01 8.40
CA LEU A 204 -3.56 -20.29 9.68
C LEU A 204 -4.55 -21.01 10.62
N LEU A 205 -5.63 -21.57 10.09
CA LEU A 205 -6.57 -22.37 10.89
C LEU A 205 -5.92 -23.66 11.41
N TRP A 206 -5.04 -24.29 10.62
CA TRP A 206 -4.26 -25.44 11.11
C TRP A 206 -3.26 -25.07 12.21
N ILE A 207 -2.71 -23.85 12.20
CA ILE A 207 -1.94 -23.32 13.32
C ILE A 207 -2.82 -23.23 14.58
N GLN A 208 -4.05 -22.73 14.48
CA GLN A 208 -5.00 -22.69 15.61
C GLN A 208 -5.19 -24.09 16.21
N VAL A 209 -5.43 -25.10 15.36
CA VAL A 209 -5.60 -26.50 15.80
C VAL A 209 -4.35 -27.00 16.55
N LEU A 210 -3.16 -26.72 16.04
CA LEU A 210 -1.91 -27.08 16.69
C LEU A 210 -1.77 -26.42 18.07
N CYS A 211 -1.97 -25.10 18.16
CA CYS A 211 -1.87 -24.36 19.42
C CYS A 211 -2.88 -24.85 20.46
N ASP A 212 -4.13 -25.09 20.06
CA ASP A 212 -5.17 -25.59 20.97
C ASP A 212 -4.86 -27.02 21.44
N THR A 213 -4.25 -27.84 20.58
CA THR A 213 -3.81 -29.19 20.97
C THR A 213 -2.65 -29.14 21.96
N ILE A 214 -1.66 -28.25 21.73
CA ILE A 214 -0.55 -28.04 22.68
C ILE A 214 -1.10 -27.60 24.04
N GLU A 215 -1.98 -26.60 24.08
CA GLU A 215 -2.58 -26.13 25.33
C GLU A 215 -3.33 -27.25 26.07
N TYR A 216 -4.11 -28.06 25.36
CA TYR A 216 -4.80 -29.20 25.95
C TYR A 216 -3.83 -30.21 26.57
N VAL A 217 -2.72 -30.51 25.89
CA VAL A 217 -1.70 -31.47 26.36
C VAL A 217 -0.94 -30.94 27.57
N GLU A 218 -0.62 -29.64 27.59
CA GLU A 218 0.00 -28.98 28.74
C GLU A 218 -0.96 -28.94 29.94
N ALA A 219 -2.25 -28.66 29.71
CA ALA A 219 -3.26 -28.69 30.76
C ALA A 219 -3.42 -30.08 31.41
N LEU A 220 -3.37 -31.16 30.61
CA LEU A 220 -3.39 -32.54 31.13
C LEU A 220 -2.18 -32.87 32.02
N GLN A 221 -1.08 -32.13 31.87
CA GLN A 221 0.13 -32.29 32.67
C GLN A 221 0.10 -31.46 33.96
N GLY A 222 -0.96 -30.68 34.17
CA GLY A 222 -1.07 -29.75 35.29
C GLY A 222 -0.42 -28.39 35.01
N ASN A 223 0.17 -28.21 33.82
CA ASN A 223 0.67 -26.92 33.34
C ASN A 223 -0.54 -26.11 32.86
N THR A 224 -1.28 -25.55 33.82
CA THR A 224 -2.45 -24.71 33.55
C THR A 224 -2.15 -23.28 33.97
N PHE A 225 -2.76 -22.34 33.26
CA PHE A 225 -2.79 -20.95 33.70
C PHE A 225 -3.51 -20.88 35.05
N SER A 226 -2.91 -20.20 36.02
CA SER A 226 -3.58 -19.87 37.28
C SER A 226 -4.87 -19.09 36.96
N LYS A 227 -6.02 -19.75 37.14
CA LYS A 227 -7.40 -19.23 37.18
C LYS A 227 -7.68 -17.90 36.47
N VAL A 228 -8.60 -17.98 35.49
CA VAL A 228 -9.49 -16.91 35.01
C VAL A 228 -8.79 -15.56 35.03
N THR A 229 -8.08 -15.24 33.94
CA THR A 229 -7.73 -13.85 33.66
C THR A 229 -9.06 -13.10 33.70
N GLY A 230 -9.30 -12.37 34.80
CA GLY A 230 -10.45 -11.49 34.88
C GLY A 230 -10.30 -10.57 33.71
N PHE A 231 -11.21 -10.67 32.72
CA PHE A 231 -11.16 -9.96 31.45
C PHE A 231 -10.52 -8.59 31.69
N HIS A 232 -9.24 -8.44 31.34
CA HIS A 232 -8.70 -7.11 31.18
C HIS A 232 -9.43 -6.65 29.94
N HIS A 233 -10.52 -5.93 30.19
CA HIS A 233 -11.37 -5.40 29.17
C HIS A 233 -10.51 -4.41 28.39
N PHE A 234 -9.81 -4.89 27.35
CA PHE A 234 -9.57 -4.10 26.16
C PHE A 234 -10.97 -3.81 25.59
N GLN A 235 -11.66 -2.88 26.23
CA GLN A 235 -12.82 -2.25 25.66
C GLN A 235 -12.24 -1.18 24.75
N ILE A 236 -12.47 -1.30 23.43
CA ILE A 236 -12.55 -0.12 22.58
C ILE A 236 -13.46 0.83 23.36
N ASN A 237 -12.87 1.91 23.88
CA ASN A 237 -13.54 2.77 24.85
C ASN A 237 -14.97 3.06 24.34
N VAL A 238 -16.00 2.66 25.09
CA VAL A 238 -17.40 2.69 24.64
C VAL A 238 -17.79 4.08 24.11
N ILE A 239 -17.22 5.14 24.69
CA ILE A 239 -17.40 6.52 24.24
C ILE A 239 -16.78 6.73 22.85
N LYS A 240 -15.56 6.21 22.61
CA LYS A 240 -14.92 6.24 21.27
C LYS A 240 -15.72 5.42 20.26
N GLN A 241 -16.24 4.27 20.68
CA GLN A 241 -17.05 3.39 19.84
C GLN A 241 -18.37 4.01 19.39
N ASP A 242 -19.10 4.61 20.34
CA ASP A 242 -20.30 5.38 20.05
C ASP A 242 -19.99 6.56 19.12
N PHE A 243 -18.83 7.18 19.27
CA PHE A 243 -18.38 8.25 18.40
C PHE A 243 -18.07 7.74 16.96
N TYR A 244 -17.40 6.59 16.79
CA TYR A 244 -17.23 5.94 15.47
C TYR A 244 -18.60 5.75 14.80
N LYS A 245 -19.53 5.09 15.50
CA LYS A 245 -20.88 4.76 14.99
C LYS A 245 -21.69 6.01 14.64
N ARG A 246 -21.65 7.05 15.47
CA ARG A 246 -22.31 8.34 15.19
C ARG A 246 -21.76 8.99 13.93
N MET A 247 -20.43 9.06 13.77
CA MET A 247 -19.85 9.63 12.55
C MET A 247 -20.20 8.83 11.30
N VAL A 248 -20.18 7.50 11.39
CA VAL A 248 -20.61 6.64 10.28
C VAL A 248 -22.06 6.90 9.91
N SER A 249 -22.96 7.03 10.89
CA SER A 249 -24.35 7.42 10.66
C SER A 249 -24.44 8.77 9.93
N GLU A 250 -23.70 9.78 10.36
CA GLU A 250 -23.73 11.11 9.74
C GLU A 250 -23.12 11.12 8.33
N PHE A 251 -21.99 10.45 8.12
CA PHE A 251 -21.39 10.28 6.79
C PHE A 251 -22.29 9.48 5.86
N SER A 252 -22.96 8.46 6.37
CA SER A 252 -23.90 7.63 5.60
C SER A 252 -25.18 8.36 5.22
N LYS A 253 -25.54 9.45 5.91
CA LYS A 253 -26.66 10.34 5.49
C LYS A 253 -26.21 11.41 4.48
N ASN A 254 -24.91 11.63 4.33
CA ASN A 254 -24.38 12.68 3.47
C ASN A 254 -24.16 12.16 2.04
N ASP A 255 -25.15 12.38 1.17
CA ASP A 255 -25.07 11.94 -0.23
C ASP A 255 -23.99 12.66 -1.03
N GLN A 256 -23.67 13.92 -0.70
CA GLN A 256 -22.57 14.64 -1.33
C GLN A 256 -21.22 13.97 -1.05
N LEU A 257 -20.99 13.51 0.19
CA LEU A 257 -19.77 12.76 0.54
C LEU A 257 -19.68 11.46 -0.26
N LYS A 258 -20.78 10.69 -0.34
CA LYS A 258 -20.82 9.45 -1.13
C LYS A 258 -20.55 9.70 -2.61
N GLU A 259 -21.12 10.77 -3.17
CA GLU A 259 -20.92 11.16 -4.57
C GLU A 259 -19.46 11.52 -4.82
N VAL A 260 -18.84 12.32 -3.94
CA VAL A 260 -17.43 12.70 -4.05
C VAL A 260 -16.52 11.46 -4.00
N LEU A 261 -16.73 10.57 -3.03
CA LEU A 261 -15.96 9.32 -2.90
C LEU A 261 -16.14 8.45 -4.15
N GLY A 262 -17.38 8.31 -4.63
CA GLY A 262 -17.68 7.55 -5.85
C GLY A 262 -17.04 8.17 -7.10
N LYS A 263 -17.02 9.49 -7.22
CA LYS A 263 -16.40 10.20 -8.34
C LYS A 263 -14.89 9.97 -8.39
N VAL A 264 -14.21 10.04 -7.24
CA VAL A 264 -12.77 9.74 -7.14
C VAL A 264 -12.49 8.31 -7.61
N LEU A 265 -13.29 7.34 -7.18
CA LEU A 265 -13.10 5.93 -7.53
C LEU A 265 -13.53 5.56 -8.95
N LYS A 266 -14.38 6.37 -9.58
CA LYS A 266 -14.73 6.26 -11.01
C LYS A 266 -13.68 6.89 -11.92
N ASP A 267 -12.99 7.93 -11.47
CA ASP A 267 -11.99 8.69 -12.26
C ASP A 267 -10.61 7.98 -12.32
N ILE A 268 -10.63 6.65 -12.54
CA ILE A 268 -9.42 5.84 -12.78
C ILE A 268 -8.71 6.32 -14.05
N ASP A 269 -9.46 6.87 -15.00
CA ASP A 269 -8.91 7.40 -16.25
C ASP A 269 -7.84 8.48 -16.02
N SER A 270 -7.96 9.28 -14.95
CA SER A 270 -6.94 10.27 -14.59
C SER A 270 -5.61 9.63 -14.13
N ILE A 271 -5.68 8.52 -13.39
CA ILE A 271 -4.53 7.72 -12.94
C ILE A 271 -3.91 6.99 -14.14
N ASP A 272 -4.74 6.32 -14.96
CA ASP A 272 -4.32 5.60 -16.17
C ASP A 272 -3.64 6.57 -17.16
N TRP A 273 -4.19 7.77 -17.34
CA TRP A 273 -3.62 8.82 -18.18
C TRP A 273 -2.25 9.27 -17.68
N ALA A 274 -2.14 9.66 -16.40
CA ALA A 274 -0.89 10.15 -15.82
C ALA A 274 0.23 9.09 -15.91
N ALA A 275 -0.11 7.83 -15.66
CA ALA A 275 0.80 6.71 -15.80
C ALA A 275 1.26 6.51 -17.26
N LYS A 276 0.34 6.55 -18.23
CA LYS A 276 0.66 6.45 -19.67
C LYS A 276 1.53 7.60 -20.15
N GLU A 277 1.26 8.83 -19.72
CA GLU A 277 2.08 10.00 -20.08
C GLU A 277 3.48 9.94 -19.46
N LYS A 278 3.58 9.53 -18.19
CA LYS A 278 4.87 9.29 -17.54
C LYS A 278 5.72 8.24 -18.27
N ASP A 279 5.09 7.16 -18.71
CA ASP A 279 5.75 6.10 -19.48
C ASP A 279 6.24 6.58 -20.85
N LYS A 280 5.40 7.34 -21.58
CA LYS A 280 5.79 7.98 -22.84
C LYS A 280 6.98 8.92 -22.67
N LEU A 281 6.97 9.76 -21.62
CA LEU A 281 8.08 10.66 -21.29
C LEU A 281 9.36 9.90 -20.94
N GLY A 282 9.24 8.76 -20.25
CA GLY A 282 10.35 7.85 -19.99
C GLY A 282 10.98 7.32 -21.29
N ARG A 283 10.16 6.71 -22.15
CA ARG A 283 10.60 6.18 -23.45
C ARG A 283 11.22 7.25 -24.35
N LEU A 284 10.65 8.45 -24.37
CA LEU A 284 11.21 9.58 -25.10
C LEU A 284 12.57 10.00 -24.54
N GLY A 285 12.71 10.06 -23.22
CA GLY A 285 13.97 10.38 -22.55
C GLY A 285 15.07 9.34 -22.77
N ASP A 286 14.70 8.05 -22.90
CA ASP A 286 15.63 6.95 -23.21
C ASP A 286 16.04 7.01 -24.68
N TRP A 287 15.06 7.15 -25.60
CA TRP A 287 15.33 7.30 -27.03
C TRP A 287 16.23 8.50 -27.34
N LEU A 288 15.98 9.66 -26.71
CA LEU A 288 16.85 10.84 -26.84
C LEU A 288 18.25 10.58 -26.29
N GLY A 289 18.38 9.82 -25.20
CA GLY A 289 19.68 9.46 -24.64
C GLY A 289 20.50 8.55 -25.57
N GLU A 290 19.84 7.66 -26.29
CA GLU A 290 20.47 6.73 -27.24
C GLU A 290 20.80 7.38 -28.59
N ASN A 291 19.97 8.33 -29.04
CA ASN A 291 20.02 8.85 -30.43
C ASN A 291 20.47 10.32 -30.56
N ALA A 292 20.42 11.12 -29.48
CA ALA A 292 20.94 12.49 -29.51
C ALA A 292 22.40 12.50 -29.05
N LEU A 293 23.32 12.77 -29.99
CA LEU A 293 24.75 12.99 -29.75
C LEU A 293 25.00 13.89 -28.53
N LYS A 294 25.28 13.29 -27.36
CA LYS A 294 25.81 13.94 -26.13
C LYS A 294 25.19 15.31 -25.77
N GLN A 295 23.93 15.56 -26.11
CA GLN A 295 23.20 16.71 -25.58
C GLN A 295 22.52 16.26 -24.29
N ASP A 296 22.73 17.02 -23.21
CA ASP A 296 22.05 16.82 -21.93
C ASP A 296 20.56 16.53 -22.17
N LYS A 297 20.05 15.46 -21.55
CA LYS A 297 18.61 15.13 -21.59
C LYS A 297 17.83 16.43 -21.33
N PRO A 298 16.90 16.85 -22.22
CA PRO A 298 16.24 18.13 -22.05
C PRO A 298 15.61 18.23 -20.66
N LYS A 299 16.05 19.22 -19.86
CA LYS A 299 15.58 19.42 -18.48
C LYS A 299 14.06 19.37 -18.38
N THR A 300 13.37 19.92 -19.37
CA THR A 300 11.90 19.91 -19.50
C THR A 300 11.27 18.50 -19.49
N ILE A 301 11.90 17.49 -20.09
CA ILE A 301 11.36 16.11 -20.10
C ILE A 301 11.45 15.50 -18.71
N LYS A 302 12.58 15.73 -18.01
CA LYS A 302 12.75 15.30 -16.63
C LYS A 302 11.75 16.00 -15.71
N ASP A 303 11.64 17.32 -15.82
CA ASP A 303 10.71 18.13 -15.03
C ASP A 303 9.25 17.68 -15.25
N MET A 304 8.85 17.37 -16.49
CA MET A 304 7.53 16.81 -16.79
C MET A 304 7.33 15.40 -16.22
N LYS A 305 8.36 14.54 -16.26
CA LYS A 305 8.29 13.18 -15.68
C LYS A 305 8.10 13.24 -14.17
N ASP A 306 8.84 14.11 -13.48
CA ASP A 306 8.74 14.31 -12.04
C ASP A 306 7.37 14.90 -11.66
N LEU A 307 6.84 15.80 -12.49
CA LEU A 307 5.50 16.35 -12.35
C LEU A 307 4.40 15.28 -12.48
N MET A 308 4.51 14.39 -13.48
CA MET A 308 3.60 13.26 -13.63
C MET A 308 3.71 12.28 -12.46
N ASN A 309 4.89 12.13 -11.87
CA ASN A 309 5.08 11.29 -10.69
C ASN A 309 4.32 11.88 -9.48
N VAL A 310 4.42 13.19 -9.23
CA VAL A 310 3.65 13.85 -8.16
C VAL A 310 2.15 13.80 -8.43
N TYR A 311 1.73 14.00 -9.68
CA TYR A 311 0.32 13.90 -10.04
C TYR A 311 -0.22 12.49 -9.76
N LEU A 312 0.52 11.46 -10.17
CA LEU A 312 0.16 10.06 -9.92
C LEU A 312 0.10 9.75 -8.42
N LEU A 313 1.02 10.29 -7.62
CA LEU A 313 0.99 10.15 -6.16
C LEU A 313 -0.33 10.69 -5.61
N VAL A 314 -0.65 11.93 -5.95
CA VAL A 314 -1.83 12.63 -5.42
C VAL A 314 -3.12 11.91 -5.78
N GLU A 315 -3.29 11.49 -7.03
CA GLU A 315 -4.50 10.77 -7.47
C GLU A 315 -4.61 9.38 -6.81
N MET A 316 -3.50 8.63 -6.73
CA MET A 316 -3.48 7.33 -6.05
C MET A 316 -3.78 7.46 -4.55
N SER A 317 -3.20 8.46 -3.88
CA SER A 317 -3.46 8.72 -2.46
C SER A 317 -4.92 9.10 -2.22
N PHE A 318 -5.52 9.91 -3.09
CA PHE A 318 -6.95 10.22 -2.99
C PHE A 318 -7.83 9.00 -3.18
N ALA A 319 -7.51 8.14 -4.15
CA ALA A 319 -8.25 6.92 -4.41
C ALA A 319 -8.13 5.92 -3.24
N ASP A 320 -6.92 5.70 -2.72
CA ASP A 320 -6.68 4.85 -1.56
C ASP A 320 -7.43 5.39 -0.31
N MET A 321 -7.44 6.71 -0.10
CA MET A 321 -8.25 7.32 0.97
C MET A 321 -9.75 7.13 0.78
N ALA A 322 -10.25 7.24 -0.46
CA ALA A 322 -11.65 7.02 -0.74
C ALA A 322 -12.07 5.57 -0.46
N CYS A 323 -11.20 4.59 -0.79
CA CYS A 323 -11.40 3.19 -0.42
C CYS A 323 -11.46 3.01 1.10
N VAL A 324 -10.52 3.60 1.84
CA VAL A 324 -10.46 3.48 3.30
C VAL A 324 -11.68 4.13 3.97
N MET A 325 -12.12 5.31 3.51
CA MET A 325 -13.33 5.96 4.04
C MET A 325 -14.60 5.13 3.78
N ARG A 326 -14.70 4.50 2.60
CA ARG A 326 -15.82 3.59 2.31
C ARG A 326 -15.76 2.33 3.16
N ALA A 327 -14.60 1.72 3.32
CA ALA A 327 -14.41 0.58 4.23
C ALA A 327 -14.77 0.95 5.68
N PHE A 328 -14.43 2.16 6.12
CA PHE A 328 -14.78 2.67 7.45
C PHE A 328 -16.29 2.81 7.63
N MET A 329 -16.99 3.36 6.63
CA MET A 329 -18.46 3.46 6.66
C MET A 329 -19.16 2.09 6.58
N ASN A 330 -18.51 1.09 6.01
CA ASN A 330 -19.03 -0.28 5.84
C ASN A 330 -18.51 -1.27 6.89
N ALA A 331 -17.81 -0.79 7.93
CA ALA A 331 -17.35 -1.65 9.01
C ALA A 331 -18.56 -2.33 9.67
N GLY A 332 -18.42 -3.62 9.95
CA GLY A 332 -19.46 -4.45 10.58
C GLY A 332 -19.10 -4.94 11.98
N SER A 333 -17.84 -4.83 12.39
CA SER A 333 -17.39 -5.08 13.75
C SER A 333 -16.77 -3.83 14.36
N ASP A 334 -16.65 -3.79 15.68
CA ASP A 334 -16.23 -2.58 16.36
C ASP A 334 -14.73 -2.32 16.20
N ILE A 335 -13.94 -3.39 16.11
CA ILE A 335 -12.50 -3.34 15.87
C ILE A 335 -12.13 -2.93 14.43
N GLU A 336 -13.04 -3.13 13.46
CA GLU A 336 -12.77 -2.72 12.08
C GLU A 336 -12.65 -1.21 11.91
N TYR A 337 -13.37 -0.42 12.71
CA TYR A 337 -13.26 1.03 12.69
C TYR A 337 -11.81 1.51 12.91
N PRO A 338 -11.17 1.22 14.06
CA PRO A 338 -9.79 1.64 14.29
C PRO A 338 -8.78 0.92 13.38
N LEU A 339 -9.01 -0.34 12.98
CA LEU A 339 -8.15 -1.05 12.01
C LEU A 339 -8.17 -0.44 10.61
N THR A 340 -9.32 0.10 10.18
CA THR A 340 -9.44 0.80 8.91
C THR A 340 -8.76 2.16 8.99
N PHE A 341 -8.92 2.87 10.12
CA PHE A 341 -8.22 4.13 10.38
C PHE A 341 -6.70 4.00 10.39
N ARG A 342 -6.18 2.88 10.91
CA ARG A 342 -4.76 2.52 10.82
C ARG A 342 -4.23 2.65 9.38
N ARG A 343 -4.98 2.17 8.38
CA ARG A 343 -4.59 2.22 6.95
C ARG A 343 -4.65 3.63 6.38
N LEU A 344 -5.56 4.46 6.89
CA LEU A 344 -5.65 5.87 6.53
C LEU A 344 -4.37 6.62 6.97
N LEU A 345 -3.87 6.32 8.19
CA LEU A 345 -2.66 6.93 8.72
C LEU A 345 -1.44 6.50 7.90
N VAL A 346 -1.32 5.21 7.60
CA VAL A 346 -0.25 4.70 6.74
C VAL A 346 -0.24 5.44 5.41
N SER A 347 -1.40 5.58 4.75
CA SER A 347 -1.50 6.24 3.43
C SER A 347 -1.13 7.72 3.49
N LYS A 348 -1.63 8.46 4.49
CA LYS A 348 -1.32 9.88 4.71
C LYS A 348 0.16 10.10 4.99
N VAL A 349 0.72 9.41 5.98
CA VAL A 349 2.11 9.59 6.42
C VAL A 349 3.09 9.12 5.33
N SER A 350 2.77 8.06 4.58
CA SER A 350 3.53 7.69 3.40
C SER A 350 3.50 8.76 2.32
N THR A 351 2.33 9.29 1.98
CA THR A 351 2.22 10.36 0.98
C THR A 351 3.02 11.61 1.37
N LEU A 352 2.94 12.03 2.65
CA LEU A 352 3.70 13.17 3.15
C LEU A 352 5.21 12.92 3.11
N GLY A 353 5.66 11.73 3.51
CA GLY A 353 7.07 11.33 3.41
C GLY A 353 7.61 11.42 1.99
N HIS A 354 6.84 10.99 1.00
CA HIS A 354 7.25 11.09 -0.41
C HIS A 354 7.27 12.51 -0.96
N LEU A 355 6.33 13.35 -0.52
CA LEU A 355 6.26 14.73 -0.95
C LEU A 355 7.38 15.58 -0.36
N VAL A 356 7.63 15.48 0.95
CA VAL A 356 8.54 16.40 1.65
C VAL A 356 9.70 15.75 2.43
N GLY A 357 9.76 14.42 2.54
CA GLY A 357 10.80 13.66 3.26
C GLY A 357 10.56 13.60 4.77
N TYR A 358 10.88 12.46 5.41
CA TYR A 358 10.69 12.28 6.86
C TYR A 358 11.74 13.01 7.70
N ASN A 359 12.92 13.22 7.15
CA ASN A 359 14.07 13.82 7.82
C ASN A 359 14.86 14.70 6.82
N ASP A 360 15.88 15.41 7.33
CA ASP A 360 16.66 16.34 6.51
C ASP A 360 17.46 15.65 5.39
N ALA A 361 17.86 14.38 5.58
CA ALA A 361 18.54 13.62 4.55
C ALA A 361 17.59 13.28 3.38
N GLU A 362 16.33 12.96 3.68
CA GLU A 362 15.32 12.62 2.68
C GLU A 362 14.73 13.84 1.98
N LYS A 363 14.67 15.01 2.63
CA LYS A 363 14.15 16.26 2.06
C LYS A 363 14.78 16.61 0.71
N GLY A 364 16.07 16.32 0.52
CA GLY A 364 16.78 16.60 -0.72
C GLY A 364 16.28 15.79 -1.93
N ASN A 365 15.74 14.59 -1.65
CA ASN A 365 15.24 13.63 -2.64
C ASN A 365 13.71 13.59 -2.71
N ALA A 366 13.02 14.36 -1.87
CA ALA A 366 11.57 14.41 -1.84
C ALA A 366 10.99 15.02 -3.13
N LEU A 367 9.82 14.53 -3.54
CA LEU A 367 9.24 14.91 -4.84
C LEU A 367 8.98 16.42 -4.95
N TRP A 368 8.55 17.07 -3.87
CA TRP A 368 8.28 18.50 -3.86
C TRP A 368 9.53 19.35 -4.07
N THR A 369 10.70 18.86 -3.65
CA THR A 369 11.99 19.53 -3.90
C THR A 369 12.28 19.59 -5.40
N PHE A 370 11.92 18.57 -6.18
CA PHE A 370 12.04 18.61 -7.64
C PHE A 370 11.04 19.59 -8.26
N ILE A 371 9.78 19.57 -7.80
CA ILE A 371 8.74 20.50 -8.26
C ILE A 371 9.17 21.95 -8.07
N GLN A 372 9.67 22.31 -6.87
CA GLN A 372 10.13 23.67 -6.59
C GLN A 372 11.28 24.11 -7.51
N LYS A 373 12.22 23.20 -7.83
CA LYS A 373 13.33 23.46 -8.76
C LYS A 373 12.88 23.57 -10.23
N ALA A 374 11.75 22.96 -10.56
CA ALA A 374 11.16 23.00 -11.89
C ALA A 374 10.36 24.30 -12.14
N VAL A 375 9.90 24.99 -11.09
CA VAL A 375 9.19 26.27 -11.23
C VAL A 375 10.11 27.32 -11.91
N PRO A 376 9.66 27.96 -13.01
CA PRO A 376 10.47 28.96 -13.70
C PRO A 376 10.85 30.15 -12.81
N THR A 377 12.04 30.72 -13.05
CA THR A 377 12.60 31.75 -12.17
C THR A 377 11.78 33.04 -12.11
N ASP A 378 11.13 33.38 -13.21
CA ASP A 378 10.28 34.54 -13.45
C ASP A 378 8.79 34.31 -13.11
N ALA A 379 8.39 33.08 -12.76
CA ALA A 379 7.02 32.75 -12.36
C ALA A 379 6.80 33.00 -10.85
N ALA A 380 6.87 34.28 -10.43
CA ALA A 380 6.85 34.67 -9.01
C ALA A 380 5.66 34.11 -8.22
N LYS A 381 4.43 34.15 -8.78
CA LYS A 381 3.24 33.61 -8.11
C LYS A 381 3.34 32.10 -7.85
N LEU A 382 3.80 31.34 -8.84
CA LEU A 382 3.98 29.88 -8.69
C LEU A 382 5.09 29.56 -7.67
N LYS A 383 6.15 30.37 -7.60
CA LYS A 383 7.19 30.18 -6.59
C LYS A 383 6.66 30.39 -5.17
N THR A 384 5.90 31.46 -4.94
CA THR A 384 5.29 31.72 -3.64
C THR A 384 4.35 30.59 -3.24
N GLU A 385 3.45 30.18 -4.15
CA GLU A 385 2.53 29.09 -3.89
C GLU A 385 3.26 27.76 -3.62
N ALA A 386 4.32 27.44 -4.37
CA ALA A 386 5.11 26.24 -4.14
C ALA A 386 5.84 26.25 -2.79
N ALA A 387 6.24 27.41 -2.29
CA ALA A 387 6.86 27.56 -0.97
C ALA A 387 5.83 27.43 0.15
N GLU A 388 4.65 28.05 0.01
CA GLU A 388 3.55 27.94 0.97
C GLU A 388 3.06 26.49 1.12
N ILE A 389 2.82 25.80 0.00
CA ILE A 389 2.43 24.38 0.02
C ILE A 389 3.49 23.53 0.74
N ARG A 390 4.79 23.81 0.53
CA ARG A 390 5.85 23.08 1.23
C ARG A 390 5.76 23.27 2.74
N ILE A 391 5.58 24.51 3.20
CA ILE A 391 5.47 24.84 4.61
C ILE A 391 4.27 24.11 5.24
N GLU A 392 3.13 24.09 4.53
CA GLU A 392 1.93 23.37 4.97
C GLU A 392 2.14 21.86 5.06
N LEU A 393 2.77 21.25 4.04
CA LEU A 393 3.10 19.82 4.03
C LEU A 393 4.07 19.44 5.15
N GLU A 394 5.13 20.23 5.35
CA GLU A 394 6.11 19.99 6.42
C GLU A 394 5.49 20.23 7.80
N SER A 395 4.60 21.21 7.96
CA SER A 395 3.86 21.44 9.20
C SER A 395 2.96 20.25 9.53
N LEU A 396 2.24 19.73 8.52
CA LEU A 396 1.38 18.57 8.71
C LEU A 396 2.20 17.33 9.07
N LEU A 397 3.31 17.06 8.37
CA LEU A 397 4.17 15.91 8.68
C LEU A 397 4.80 15.99 10.09
N LYS A 398 5.15 17.20 10.57
CA LYS A 398 5.67 17.39 11.94
C LYS A 398 4.67 17.05 13.05
N GLN A 399 3.38 17.09 12.75
CA GLN A 399 2.32 16.70 13.69
C GLN A 399 2.15 15.18 13.74
N GLU A 400 2.70 14.44 12.78
CA GLU A 400 2.53 13.01 12.65
C GLU A 400 3.63 12.23 13.37
N ASN A 401 3.26 11.11 13.99
CA ASN A 401 4.23 10.17 14.54
C ASN A 401 4.68 9.19 13.44
N VAL A 402 5.80 9.49 12.77
CA VAL A 402 6.37 8.66 11.70
C VAL A 402 6.66 7.22 12.18
N LYS A 403 7.03 7.03 13.46
CA LYS A 403 7.25 5.69 14.03
C LYS A 403 5.94 4.89 14.11
N ARG A 404 4.80 5.56 14.31
CA ARG A 404 3.47 4.92 14.31
C ARG A 404 3.13 4.32 12.94
N ARG A 405 3.56 4.97 11.86
CA ARG A 405 3.40 4.43 10.50
C ARG A 405 4.20 3.15 10.31
N ALA A 406 5.45 3.08 10.78
CA ALA A 406 6.25 1.87 10.71
C ALA A 406 5.61 0.72 11.51
N LEU A 407 5.15 1.02 12.73
CA LEU A 407 4.41 0.09 13.59
C LEU A 407 3.17 -0.49 12.90
N TYR A 408 2.41 0.34 12.19
CA TYR A 408 1.18 -0.08 11.52
C TYR A 408 1.39 -0.92 10.25
N VAL A 409 2.58 -0.85 9.65
CA VAL A 409 2.91 -1.61 8.44
C VAL A 409 3.59 -2.94 8.78
N HIS A 410 4.44 -2.96 9.81
CA HIS A 410 5.28 -4.12 10.13
C HIS A 410 4.77 -4.88 11.33
N TYR A 411 4.29 -6.10 11.11
CA TYR A 411 3.83 -6.97 12.19
C TYR A 411 4.98 -7.51 13.04
N LEU A 412 6.20 -7.53 12.50
CA LEU A 412 7.44 -7.86 13.21
C LEU A 412 8.31 -6.61 13.29
N ASP A 413 8.79 -6.26 14.49
CA ASP A 413 9.73 -5.17 14.67
C ASP A 413 11.06 -5.51 13.98
N ARG A 414 11.60 -4.59 13.18
CA ARG A 414 12.80 -4.84 12.38
C ARG A 414 14.07 -4.84 13.23
N ASP A 415 14.05 -4.17 14.38
CA ASP A 415 15.22 -3.98 15.21
C ASP A 415 15.29 -5.06 16.30
N THR A 416 14.13 -5.46 16.86
CA THR A 416 14.08 -6.46 17.94
C THR A 416 13.66 -7.86 17.50
N ASN A 417 13.10 -8.02 16.29
CA ASN A 417 12.43 -9.26 15.85
C ASN A 417 11.29 -9.72 16.79
N GLU A 418 10.68 -8.80 17.53
CA GLU A 418 9.52 -9.08 18.38
C GLU A 418 8.21 -8.80 17.63
N SER A 419 7.14 -9.50 18.02
CA SER A 419 5.79 -9.22 17.50
C SER A 419 5.33 -7.82 17.88
N ASN A 420 4.89 -7.06 16.88
CA ASN A 420 4.27 -5.75 17.07
C ASN A 420 2.76 -5.82 17.31
N VAL A 421 2.14 -7.01 17.32
CA VAL A 421 0.67 -7.16 17.41
C VAL A 421 0.09 -6.43 18.61
N LEU A 422 0.67 -6.62 19.80
CA LEU A 422 0.27 -5.90 21.02
C LEU A 422 0.33 -4.38 20.84
N ARG A 423 1.49 -3.88 20.38
CA ARG A 423 1.74 -2.45 20.19
C ARG A 423 0.80 -1.86 19.13
N ILE A 424 0.47 -2.62 18.08
CA ILE A 424 -0.50 -2.23 17.06
C ILE A 424 -1.88 -2.07 17.71
N LEU A 425 -2.34 -3.07 18.46
CA LEU A 425 -3.67 -3.04 19.10
C LEU A 425 -3.81 -1.89 20.10
N GLU A 426 -2.85 -1.75 21.02
CA GLU A 426 -2.81 -0.63 21.97
C GLU A 426 -2.80 0.73 21.23
N SER A 427 -2.07 0.81 20.11
CA SER A 427 -1.99 2.03 19.31
C SER A 427 -3.28 2.33 18.53
N VAL A 428 -3.97 1.34 17.97
CA VAL A 428 -5.22 1.59 17.22
C VAL A 428 -6.40 1.93 18.14
N GLU A 429 -6.44 1.35 19.34
CA GLU A 429 -7.41 1.74 20.38
C GLU A 429 -7.14 3.13 20.95
N GLY A 430 -5.86 3.51 21.01
CA GLY A 430 -5.40 4.83 21.39
C GLY A 430 -5.70 5.93 20.37
N ILE A 431 -6.22 5.62 19.17
CA ILE A 431 -6.55 6.63 18.15
C ILE A 431 -7.60 7.62 18.70
N ASP A 432 -7.33 8.90 18.50
CA ASP A 432 -8.32 9.97 18.64
C ASP A 432 -8.84 10.31 17.24
N LEU A 433 -10.07 9.89 17.00
CA LEU A 433 -10.76 10.11 15.74
C LEU A 433 -10.88 11.56 15.32
N LEU A 434 -11.18 12.44 16.28
CA LEU A 434 -11.50 13.83 15.97
C LEU A 434 -10.23 14.53 15.48
N ILE A 435 -9.11 14.26 16.17
CA ILE A 435 -7.78 14.74 15.75
C ILE A 435 -7.44 14.19 14.37
N GLU A 436 -7.60 12.88 14.17
CA GLU A 436 -7.27 12.24 12.90
C GLU A 436 -8.12 12.79 11.74
N ILE A 437 -9.45 12.87 11.87
CA ILE A 437 -10.34 13.40 10.83
C ILE A 437 -10.05 14.86 10.52
N ASN A 438 -9.74 15.68 11.52
CA ASN A 438 -9.34 17.07 11.29
C ASN A 438 -8.01 17.17 10.52
N ALA A 439 -7.03 16.34 10.87
CA ALA A 439 -5.78 16.23 10.12
C ALA A 439 -6.04 15.77 8.68
N TYR A 440 -6.95 14.81 8.45
CA TYR A 440 -7.33 14.37 7.11
C TYR A 440 -8.04 15.43 6.29
N SER A 441 -8.94 16.20 6.89
CA SER A 441 -9.60 17.33 6.21
C SER A 441 -8.56 18.35 5.72
N THR A 442 -7.56 18.63 6.55
CA THR A 442 -6.43 19.51 6.19
C THR A 442 -5.60 18.90 5.07
N PHE A 443 -5.26 17.62 5.16
CA PHE A 443 -4.53 16.88 4.13
C PHE A 443 -5.24 16.93 2.77
N ILE A 444 -6.55 16.65 2.72
CA ILE A 444 -7.38 16.68 1.51
C ILE A 444 -7.36 18.07 0.86
N LYS A 445 -7.46 19.14 1.66
CA LYS A 445 -7.39 20.53 1.15
C LYS A 445 -6.04 20.80 0.50
N ILE A 446 -4.94 20.41 1.16
CA ILE A 446 -3.58 20.60 0.63
C ILE A 446 -3.40 19.80 -0.66
N MET A 447 -3.82 18.53 -0.71
CA MET A 447 -3.74 17.70 -1.92
C MET A 447 -4.55 18.30 -3.08
N GLY A 448 -5.74 18.85 -2.80
CA GLY A 448 -6.55 19.57 -3.80
C GLY A 448 -5.86 20.83 -4.33
N ARG A 449 -5.15 21.56 -3.47
CA ARG A 449 -4.33 22.72 -3.84
C ARG A 449 -3.14 22.30 -4.70
N ILE A 450 -2.44 21.22 -4.32
CA ILE A 450 -1.37 20.62 -5.13
C ILE A 450 -1.89 20.28 -6.53
N ARG A 451 -3.02 19.56 -6.63
CA ARG A 451 -3.61 19.19 -7.93
C ARG A 451 -3.82 20.41 -8.84
N LYS A 452 -4.32 21.53 -8.29
CA LYS A 452 -4.48 22.79 -9.03
C LYS A 452 -3.14 23.41 -9.41
N PHE A 453 -2.20 23.46 -8.47
CA PHE A 453 -0.85 23.96 -8.70
C PHE A 453 -0.14 23.22 -9.84
N LEU A 454 -0.18 21.88 -9.86
CA LEU A 454 0.44 21.08 -10.91
C LEU A 454 -0.15 21.40 -12.28
N LYS A 455 -1.47 21.62 -12.38
CA LYS A 455 -2.13 22.04 -13.64
C LYS A 455 -1.63 23.41 -14.11
N SER A 456 -1.52 24.37 -13.20
CA SER A 456 -0.98 25.70 -13.51
C SER A 456 0.48 25.63 -13.97
N LEU A 457 1.30 24.80 -13.32
CA LEU A 457 2.70 24.60 -13.68
C LEU A 457 2.84 23.92 -15.07
N MET A 458 2.01 22.92 -15.38
CA MET A 458 1.93 22.31 -16.71
C MET A 458 1.59 23.34 -17.79
N ALA A 459 0.59 24.19 -17.54
CA ALA A 459 0.20 25.24 -18.49
C ALA A 459 1.34 26.25 -18.72
N GLU A 460 2.06 26.63 -17.67
CA GLU A 460 3.22 27.52 -17.77
C GLU A 460 4.35 26.89 -18.61
N PHE A 461 4.62 25.58 -18.42
CA PHE A 461 5.55 24.86 -19.28
C PHE A 461 5.09 24.82 -20.73
N ALA A 462 3.81 24.56 -21.00
CA ALA A 462 3.26 24.55 -22.36
C ALA A 462 3.41 25.92 -23.05
N ILE A 463 3.08 27.01 -22.35
CA ILE A 463 3.27 28.39 -22.85
C ILE A 463 4.73 28.65 -23.19
N ARG A 464 5.66 28.20 -22.34
CA ARG A 464 7.10 28.40 -22.57
C ARG A 464 7.63 27.58 -23.71
N VAL A 465 7.20 26.32 -23.86
CA VAL A 465 7.53 25.50 -25.02
C VAL A 465 7.00 26.16 -26.28
N ASP A 466 5.77 26.69 -26.29
CA ASP A 466 5.21 27.39 -27.46
C ASP A 466 5.94 28.71 -27.76
N LYS A 467 6.29 29.51 -26.74
CA LYS A 467 7.14 30.71 -26.89
C LYS A 467 8.53 30.37 -27.42
N THR A 468 9.14 29.27 -26.96
CA THR A 468 10.46 28.80 -27.41
C THR A 468 10.40 28.25 -28.83
N ARG A 469 9.31 27.54 -29.18
CA ARG A 469 9.02 27.08 -30.55
C ARG A 469 8.79 28.25 -31.50
N LYS A 470 8.04 29.27 -31.08
CA LYS A 470 7.84 30.51 -31.84
C LYS A 470 9.15 31.29 -32.02
N ALA A 471 10.00 31.37 -30.99
CA ALA A 471 11.32 32.01 -31.08
C ALA A 471 12.29 31.24 -32.00
N SER A 472 12.23 29.91 -32.00
CA SER A 472 13.01 29.03 -32.90
C SER A 472 12.53 29.12 -34.36
N ASN A 473 11.22 29.09 -34.60
CA ASN A 473 10.64 29.18 -35.95
C ASN A 473 10.91 30.55 -36.61
N ILE A 474 10.96 31.64 -35.84
CA ILE A 474 11.34 32.96 -36.37
C ILE A 474 12.80 32.95 -36.84
N LYS A 475 13.72 32.36 -36.07
CA LYS A 475 15.14 32.27 -36.42
C LYS A 475 15.37 31.38 -37.64
N MET A 476 14.64 30.26 -37.73
CA MET A 476 14.65 29.33 -38.86
C MET A 476 14.07 29.96 -40.14
N ARG A 477 12.93 30.68 -40.05
CA ARG A 477 12.33 31.41 -41.18
C ARG A 477 13.23 32.54 -41.70
N VAL A 478 13.98 33.20 -40.83
CA VAL A 478 14.99 34.20 -41.23
C VAL A 478 16.17 33.56 -41.97
N GLN A 479 16.63 32.38 -41.55
CA GLN A 479 17.69 31.62 -42.24
C GLN A 479 17.23 31.07 -43.60
N ILE A 480 16.01 30.54 -43.69
CA ILE A 480 15.39 30.09 -44.95
C ILE A 480 15.26 31.27 -45.95
N LYS A 481 14.85 32.46 -45.49
CA LYS A 481 14.82 33.67 -46.34
C LYS A 481 16.19 34.07 -46.86
N ARG A 482 17.25 33.99 -46.03
CA ARG A 482 18.64 34.27 -46.46
C ARG A 482 19.15 33.24 -47.47
N LEU A 483 18.89 31.95 -47.26
CA LEU A 483 19.24 30.88 -48.21
C LEU A 483 18.56 31.06 -49.57
N ARG A 484 17.28 31.45 -49.59
CA ARG A 484 16.57 31.77 -50.84
C ARG A 484 17.16 32.99 -51.57
N GLN A 485 17.67 33.99 -50.86
CA GLN A 485 18.35 35.12 -51.49
C GLN A 485 19.67 34.70 -52.15
N LEU A 486 20.45 33.83 -51.50
CA LEU A 486 21.70 33.28 -52.06
C LEU A 486 21.44 32.40 -53.30
N LEU A 487 20.35 31.64 -53.31
CA LEU A 487 19.96 30.83 -54.47
C LEU A 487 19.51 31.68 -55.67
N LYS A 488 19.19 32.97 -55.49
CA LYS A 488 18.87 33.90 -56.60
C LYS A 488 20.11 34.50 -57.27
N ASP A 489 21.31 34.24 -56.75
CA ASP A 489 22.58 34.65 -57.36
C ASP A 489 22.69 34.03 -58.78
N PRO A 490 22.92 34.82 -59.85
CA PRO A 490 23.05 34.33 -61.23
C PRO A 490 24.11 33.24 -61.43
N LYS A 491 25.11 33.16 -60.54
CA LYS A 491 26.19 32.16 -60.59
C LYS A 491 25.81 30.81 -60.00
N CYS A 492 24.65 30.69 -59.36
CA CYS A 492 24.16 29.43 -58.78
C CYS A 492 23.62 28.51 -59.90
N PRO A 493 24.11 27.25 -60.03
CA PRO A 493 23.66 26.32 -61.06
C PRO A 493 22.15 26.03 -61.00
N ALA A 494 21.50 25.99 -62.16
CA ALA A 494 20.04 25.89 -62.27
C ALA A 494 19.47 24.63 -61.60
N GLU A 495 20.14 23.49 -61.69
CA GLU A 495 19.71 22.23 -61.06
C GLU A 495 19.74 22.29 -59.52
N LEU A 496 20.78 22.91 -58.95
CA LEU A 496 20.88 23.15 -57.50
C LEU A 496 19.80 24.12 -57.02
N ARG A 497 19.51 25.17 -57.80
CA ARG A 497 18.44 26.14 -57.52
C ARG A 497 17.06 25.47 -57.48
N ILE A 498 16.77 24.55 -58.40
CA ILE A 498 15.48 23.85 -58.47
C ILE A 498 15.34 22.84 -57.33
N SER A 499 16.38 22.04 -57.07
CA SER A 499 16.39 21.02 -56.01
C SER A 499 16.23 21.63 -54.61
N PHE A 500 17.03 22.65 -54.28
CA PHE A 500 16.98 23.28 -52.95
C PHE A 500 15.69 24.09 -52.70
N ASN A 501 15.11 24.73 -53.72
CA ASN A 501 13.85 25.45 -53.54
C ASN A 501 12.68 24.53 -53.18
N LYS A 502 12.65 23.31 -53.74
CA LYS A 502 11.63 22.30 -53.42
C LYS A 502 11.74 21.84 -51.96
N THR A 503 12.96 21.59 -51.48
CA THR A 503 13.23 21.20 -50.08
C THR A 503 12.94 22.33 -49.10
N LEU A 504 13.30 23.59 -49.44
CA LEU A 504 13.02 24.76 -48.59
C LEU A 504 11.51 25.05 -48.50
N TYR A 505 10.75 24.78 -49.55
CA TYR A 505 9.28 24.90 -49.55
C TYR A 505 8.62 23.84 -48.65
N GLN A 506 9.14 22.61 -48.65
CA GLN A 506 8.67 21.56 -47.75
C GLN A 506 8.99 21.87 -46.29
N MET A 507 10.18 22.41 -46.00
CA MET A 507 10.57 22.84 -44.65
C MET A 507 9.70 24.01 -44.13
N GLU A 508 9.28 24.95 -44.97
CA GLU A 508 8.35 26.02 -44.56
C GLU A 508 6.95 25.51 -44.18
N ASN A 509 6.50 24.39 -44.74
CA ASN A 509 5.19 23.82 -44.43
C ASN A 509 5.18 22.98 -43.14
N PHE A 510 6.35 22.70 -42.55
CA PHE A 510 6.51 22.00 -41.26
C PHE A 510 6.61 22.95 -40.05
N PHE A 511 6.75 24.26 -40.25
CA PHE A 511 6.97 25.30 -39.21
C PHE A 511 5.99 26.46 -39.29
#